data_AF-A0A8T3X7V4-F1
#
_entry.id   AF-A0A8T3X7V4-F1
#
_cell.length_a   1.000
_cell.length_b   1.000
_cell.length_c   1.000
_cell.angle_alpha   90.00
_cell.angle_beta   90.00
_cell.angle_gamma   90.00
#
_symmetry.space_group_name_H-M   'P 1'
#
loop_
_entity.id
_entity.type
_entity.pdbx_description
1 polymer ?
#
loop_
_entity_poly.entity_id
_entity_poly.type
_entity_poly.pdbx_seq_one_letter_code
_entity_poly.pdbx_strand_id
1 'polypeptide(L)'
;MEETGCKIKVISEVGKIIEHRTHMNLLQTSYCYIAKVTEKRQEKFDKGEVKHGFKLGWVEIDFAAKILKKEKPQDYEGRFIVLRDLKFIETAEGMM
;
A
#
# COMPACT_ATOMS: atom_id res chain seq x y z
N MET A 1 -2.93 3.81 -12.50
CA MET A 1 -3.89 3.75 -13.62
C MET A 1 -5.24 3.20 -13.19
N GLU A 2 -5.31 2.09 -12.44
CA GLU A 2 -6.58 1.57 -11.89
C GLU A 2 -6.93 2.27 -10.57
N GLU A 3 -6.35 1.87 -9.44
CA GLU A 3 -6.79 2.28 -8.09
C GLU A 3 -6.67 3.79 -7.79
N THR A 4 -5.60 4.46 -8.22
CA THR A 4 -5.42 5.91 -8.00
C THR A 4 -5.76 6.77 -9.21
N GLY A 5 -6.01 6.14 -10.37
CA GLY A 5 -6.12 6.82 -11.66
C GLY A 5 -4.82 7.43 -12.21
N CYS A 6 -3.87 7.75 -11.34
CA CYS A 6 -2.70 8.56 -11.67
C CYS A 6 -1.71 7.85 -12.59
N LYS A 7 -0.99 8.65 -13.38
CA LYS A 7 0.26 8.25 -14.03
C LYS A 7 1.43 8.61 -13.13
N ILE A 8 2.40 7.71 -13.06
CA ILE A 8 3.56 7.82 -12.20
C ILE A 8 4.84 7.55 -12.98
N LYS A 9 5.94 8.09 -12.47
CA LYS A 9 7.30 7.72 -12.86
C LYS A 9 8.03 7.23 -11.61
N VAL A 10 8.55 6.01 -11.65
CA VAL A 10 9.39 5.47 -10.58
C VAL A 10 10.67 6.32 -10.48
N ILE A 11 11.01 6.74 -9.26
CA ILE A 11 12.21 7.55 -8.99
C ILE A 11 13.23 6.83 -8.11
N SER A 12 12.80 5.83 -7.34
CA SER A 12 13.69 4.99 -6.54
C SER A 12 13.04 3.65 -6.22
N GLU A 13 13.87 2.63 -6.01
CA GLU A 13 13.46 1.35 -5.43
C GLU A 13 13.68 1.41 -3.91
N VAL A 14 12.68 0.98 -3.13
CA VAL A 14 12.79 0.84 -1.67
C VAL A 14 13.25 -0.58 -1.32
N GLY A 15 12.81 -1.57 -2.10
CA GLY A 15 13.23 -2.96 -1.99
C GLY A 15 12.07 -3.92 -2.25
N LYS A 16 12.10 -5.09 -1.60
CA LYS A 16 11.03 -6.08 -1.68
C LYS A 16 10.64 -6.62 -0.30
N ILE A 17 9.37 -6.97 -0.14
CA ILE A 17 8.83 -7.67 1.01
C ILE A 17 8.37 -9.04 0.56
N ILE A 18 8.78 -10.09 1.27
CA ILE A 18 8.38 -11.47 1.00
C ILE A 18 7.55 -11.95 2.18
N GLU A 19 6.29 -12.28 1.93
CA GLU A 19 5.33 -12.73 2.94
C GLU A 19 5.03 -14.20 2.74
N HIS A 20 5.26 -14.98 3.80
CA HIS A 20 4.88 -16.38 3.87
C HIS A 20 3.58 -16.48 4.66
N ARG A 21 2.44 -16.59 3.95
CA ARG A 21 1.10 -16.65 4.53
C ARG A 21 0.63 -18.10 4.58
N THR A 22 1.14 -18.84 5.56
CA THR A 22 0.96 -20.30 5.70
C THR A 22 -0.51 -20.74 5.72
N HIS A 23 -1.42 -20.00 6.39
CA HIS A 23 -2.83 -20.41 6.48
C HIS A 23 -3.59 -20.25 5.15
N MET A 24 -3.01 -19.52 4.19
CA MET A 24 -3.54 -19.37 2.84
C MET A 24 -2.72 -20.15 1.81
N ASN A 25 -1.68 -20.87 2.25
CA ASN A 25 -0.68 -21.50 1.38
C ASN A 25 -0.14 -20.53 0.30
N LEU A 26 0.12 -19.28 0.70
CA LEU A 26 0.48 -18.20 -0.22
C LEU A 26 1.89 -17.68 0.09
N LEU A 27 2.73 -17.63 -0.93
CA LEU A 27 3.99 -16.89 -0.94
C LEU A 27 3.81 -15.64 -1.79
N GLN A 28 3.80 -14.48 -1.16
CA GLN A 28 3.63 -13.20 -1.84
C GLN A 28 4.95 -12.43 -1.84
N THR A 29 5.33 -11.90 -3.01
CA THR A 29 6.46 -10.97 -3.14
C THR A 29 5.95 -9.62 -3.60
N SER A 30 6.17 -8.59 -2.79
CA SER A 30 5.83 -7.21 -3.10
C SER A 30 7.10 -6.43 -3.44
N TYR A 31 7.13 -5.80 -4.61
CA TYR A 31 8.20 -4.89 -5.02
C TYR A 31 7.80 -3.45 -4.71
N CYS A 32 8.65 -2.73 -4.00
CA CYS A 32 8.33 -1.46 -3.36
C CYS A 32 9.12 -0.32 -3.98
N TYR A 33 8.43 0.74 -4.39
CA TYR A 33 9.02 1.86 -5.13
C TYR A 33 8.56 3.20 -4.58
N ILE A 34 9.42 4.20 -4.71
CA ILE A 34 9.04 5.61 -4.61
C ILE A 34 8.77 6.10 -6.04
N ALA A 35 7.63 6.76 -6.23
CA ALA A 35 7.25 7.27 -7.53
C ALA A 35 6.72 8.70 -7.45
N LYS A 36 6.98 9.46 -8.52
CA LYS A 36 6.43 10.80 -8.70
C LYS A 36 5.19 10.74 -9.58
N VAL A 37 4.09 11.34 -9.12
CA VAL A 37 2.89 11.54 -9.95
C VAL A 37 3.23 12.52 -11.07
N THR A 38 3.04 12.10 -12.31
CA THR A 38 3.24 12.92 -13.51
C THR A 38 1.91 13.45 -14.06
N GLU A 39 0.81 12.76 -13.77
CA GLU A 39 -0.54 13.17 -14.18
C GLU A 39 -1.56 12.67 -13.16
N LYS A 40 -2.40 13.57 -12.62
CA LYS A 40 -3.51 13.22 -11.73
C LYS A 40 -4.74 12.86 -12.54
N ARG A 41 -5.44 11.79 -12.16
CA ARG A 41 -6.73 11.39 -12.72
C ARG A 41 -7.60 10.82 -11.61
N GLN A 42 -8.89 10.69 -11.88
CA GLN A 42 -9.82 10.01 -10.98
C GLN A 42 -9.51 8.50 -10.90
N GLU A 43 -9.65 7.97 -9.70
CA GLU A 43 -9.64 6.56 -9.38
C GLU A 43 -10.62 5.76 -10.24
N LYS A 44 -10.26 4.51 -10.51
CA LYS A 44 -11.13 3.55 -11.19
C LYS A 44 -11.15 2.28 -10.38
N PHE A 45 -11.92 2.32 -9.29
CA PHE A 45 -12.18 1.16 -8.48
C PHE A 45 -12.94 0.08 -9.27
N ASP A 46 -12.62 -1.17 -9.01
CA ASP A 46 -13.39 -2.29 -9.52
C ASP A 46 -14.72 -2.47 -8.75
N LYS A 47 -15.57 -3.38 -9.24
CA LYS A 47 -16.89 -3.63 -8.62
C LYS A 47 -16.79 -4.14 -7.18
N GLY A 48 -15.76 -4.91 -6.88
CA GLY A 48 -15.47 -5.43 -5.55
C GLY A 48 -15.07 -4.29 -4.62
N GLU A 49 -14.12 -3.46 -5.00
CA GLU A 49 -13.63 -2.32 -4.22
C GLU A 49 -14.74 -1.31 -3.91
N VAL A 50 -15.58 -0.99 -4.91
CA VAL A 50 -16.77 -0.15 -4.70
C VAL A 50 -17.72 -0.80 -3.69
N LYS A 51 -17.97 -2.12 -3.81
CA LYS A 51 -18.83 -2.86 -2.88
C LYS A 51 -18.26 -2.89 -1.45
N HIS A 52 -16.94 -2.93 -1.30
CA HIS A 52 -16.25 -2.88 0.00
C HIS A 52 -16.04 -1.44 0.51
N GLY A 53 -16.49 -0.42 -0.23
CA GLY A 53 -16.48 0.97 0.22
C GLY A 53 -15.10 1.63 0.20
N PHE A 54 -14.21 1.18 -0.68
CA PHE A 54 -12.85 1.70 -0.78
C PHE A 54 -12.86 3.19 -1.16
N LYS A 55 -11.86 3.93 -0.64
CA LYS A 55 -11.68 5.36 -0.88
C LYS A 55 -10.21 5.70 -1.03
N LEU A 56 -9.91 6.61 -1.93
CA LEU A 56 -8.56 7.15 -2.10
C LEU A 56 -8.32 8.32 -1.14
N GLY A 57 -7.29 8.22 -0.29
CA GLY A 57 -6.85 9.29 0.60
C GLY A 57 -5.38 9.64 0.34
N TRP A 58 -5.11 10.87 -0.07
CA TRP A 58 -3.75 11.40 -0.15
C TRP A 58 -3.39 12.05 1.18
N VAL A 59 -2.31 11.57 1.80
CA VAL A 59 -1.83 12.04 3.10
C VAL A 59 -0.31 12.12 3.09
N GLU A 60 0.25 12.88 4.03
CA GLU A 60 1.67 12.87 4.31
C GLU A 60 2.12 11.50 4.83
N ILE A 61 3.37 11.14 4.52
CA ILE A 61 3.91 9.79 4.79
C ILE A 61 3.93 9.46 6.29
N ASP A 62 4.25 10.45 7.13
CA ASP A 62 4.27 10.32 8.59
C ASP A 62 2.85 10.05 9.15
N PHE A 63 1.84 10.68 8.54
CA PHE A 63 0.44 10.50 8.89
C PHE A 63 -0.07 9.12 8.46
N ALA A 64 0.34 8.64 7.28
CA ALA A 64 0.04 7.28 6.84
C ALA A 64 0.58 6.22 7.83
N ALA A 65 1.82 6.38 8.30
CA ALA A 65 2.40 5.51 9.32
C ALA A 65 1.60 5.54 10.63
N LYS A 66 1.15 6.73 11.06
CA LYS A 66 0.30 6.88 12.26
C LYS A 66 -1.07 6.21 12.11
N ILE A 67 -1.68 6.22 10.92
CA ILE A 67 -2.93 5.51 10.64
C ILE A 67 -2.67 4.01 10.81
N LEU A 68 -1.68 3.45 10.11
CA LEU A 68 -1.40 2.01 10.13
C LEU A 68 -1.05 1.49 11.53
N LYS A 69 -0.33 2.27 12.35
CA LYS A 69 -0.02 1.90 13.76
C LYS A 69 -1.26 1.78 14.65
N LYS A 70 -2.39 2.39 14.27
CA LYS A 70 -3.65 2.33 15.02
C LYS A 70 -4.55 1.17 14.55
N GLU A 71 -4.31 0.64 13.37
CA GLU A 71 -5.10 -0.45 12.81
C GLU A 71 -4.94 -1.74 13.63
N LYS A 72 -6.06 -2.41 13.90
CA LYS A 72 -6.13 -3.67 14.65
C LYS A 72 -6.97 -4.69 13.89
N PRO A 73 -6.47 -5.19 12.75
CA PRO A 73 -7.19 -6.16 11.93
C PRO A 73 -7.42 -7.45 12.71
N GLN A 74 -8.65 -7.95 12.63
CA GLN A 74 -9.07 -9.17 13.32
C GLN A 74 -8.86 -10.42 12.45
N ASP A 75 -8.94 -10.25 11.14
CA ASP A 75 -8.74 -11.31 10.18
C ASP A 75 -7.24 -11.57 9.92
N TYR A 76 -6.96 -12.73 9.34
CA TYR A 76 -5.60 -13.17 9.08
C TYR A 76 -4.89 -12.28 8.07
N GLU A 77 -5.56 -11.92 6.98
CA GLU A 77 -4.98 -11.17 5.87
C GLU A 77 -4.64 -9.74 6.27
N GLY A 78 -5.56 -9.06 6.97
CA GLY A 78 -5.39 -7.70 7.44
C GLY A 78 -4.15 -7.54 8.31
N ARG A 79 -3.83 -8.52 9.17
CA ARG A 79 -2.61 -8.49 10.01
C ARG A 79 -1.34 -8.43 9.16
N PHE A 80 -1.29 -9.18 8.06
CA PHE A 80 -0.16 -9.15 7.15
C PHE A 80 -0.11 -7.83 6.36
N ILE A 81 -1.26 -7.34 5.89
CA ILE A 81 -1.36 -6.07 5.16
C ILE A 81 -0.85 -4.90 6.01
N VAL A 82 -1.32 -4.75 7.24
CA VAL A 82 -0.91 -3.66 8.14
C VAL A 82 0.60 -3.74 8.42
N LEU A 83 1.14 -4.93 8.68
CA LEU A 83 2.56 -5.10 8.95
C LEU A 83 3.42 -4.76 7.71
N ARG A 84 3.03 -5.27 6.54
CA ARG A 84 3.70 -5.01 5.26
C ARG A 84 3.73 -3.52 4.96
N ASP A 85 2.57 -2.88 4.98
CA ASP A 85 2.43 -1.49 4.57
C ASP A 85 3.13 -0.56 5.57
N LEU A 86 3.04 -0.85 6.88
CA LEU A 86 3.75 -0.07 7.88
C LEU A 86 5.26 -0.17 7.68
N LYS A 87 5.79 -1.39 7.48
CA LYS A 87 7.23 -1.57 7.26
C LYS A 87 7.69 -0.90 5.96
N PHE A 88 6.88 -0.96 4.91
CA PHE A 88 7.16 -0.29 3.65
C PHE A 88 7.25 1.22 3.84
N ILE A 89 6.25 1.83 4.48
CA ILE A 89 6.19 3.28 4.71
C ILE A 89 7.35 3.77 5.57
N GLU A 90 7.64 3.11 6.69
CA GLU A 90 8.76 3.49 7.58
C GLU A 90 10.12 3.39 6.88
N THR A 91 10.29 2.41 5.98
CA THR A 91 11.53 2.27 5.21
C THR A 91 11.63 3.35 4.13
N ALA A 92 10.52 3.65 3.44
CA ALA A 92 10.49 4.70 2.43
C ALA A 92 10.69 6.10 3.03
N GLU A 93 10.14 6.37 4.22
CA GLU A 93 10.31 7.64 4.95
C GLU A 93 11.78 7.93 5.26
N GLY A 94 12.56 6.91 5.64
CA GLY A 94 14.01 7.06 5.87
C GLY A 94 14.86 7.29 4.62
N MET A 95 14.27 7.25 3.42
CA MET A 95 14.94 7.48 2.14
C MET A 95 14.59 8.82 1.49
N MET A 96 13.68 9.59 2.08
CA MET A 96 13.25 10.92 1.62
C MET A 96 13.99 12.02 2.37
#